data_AF-A0A8G0PBV6-F1
#
_entry.id   AF-A0A8G0PBV6-F1
#
_cell.length_a   1.000
_cell.length_b   1.000
_cell.length_c   1.000
_cell.angle_alpha   90.00
_cell.angle_beta   90.00
_cell.angle_gamma   90.00
#
_symmetry.space_group_name_H-M   'P 1'
#
loop_
_entity.id
_entity.type
_entity.pdbx_description
1 polymer ?
#
loop_
_entity_poly.entity_id
_entity_poly.type
_entity_poly.pdbx_seq_one_letter_code
_entity_poly.pdbx_strand_id
1 'polypeptide(L)'
;MTISTRYLNQHIQPFQVHLAFFHQSITMARQTEVTYHHIDTPRKARVKGAVAFAQAQKQRYGYDFSYQDIFQCCQVSKSRGYEILKSSTDRTFHNEFEETRGRKKLLTDEDIDKLKKLIWSENFEARQLTWPQLLPAAGIDKQISRATVRRALGTRHWRKCVACLVAHQRI
;
A
#
# COMPACT_ATOMS: atom_id res chain seq x y z
N MET A 1 72.91 -14.05 -67.21
CA MET A 1 72.04 -13.86 -68.40
C MET A 1 70.64 -14.31 -68.00
N THR A 2 69.79 -13.36 -67.57
CA THR A 2 68.54 -12.89 -68.26
C THR A 2 67.34 -13.82 -68.02
N ILE A 3 66.54 -13.58 -66.96
CA ILE A 3 65.30 -12.76 -66.87
C ILE A 3 64.08 -13.39 -67.60
N SER A 4 62.97 -13.58 -66.88
CA SER A 4 61.60 -13.12 -67.23
C SER A 4 60.53 -13.89 -66.41
N THR A 5 60.16 -13.45 -65.21
CA THR A 5 58.90 -12.71 -64.92
C THR A 5 57.66 -13.13 -65.72
N ARG A 6 56.59 -13.50 -64.99
CA ARG A 6 55.23 -12.93 -65.13
C ARG A 6 54.27 -13.47 -64.06
N TYR A 7 54.01 -12.59 -63.11
CA TYR A 7 52.73 -12.41 -62.42
C TYR A 7 51.62 -12.11 -63.45
N LEU A 8 50.36 -12.49 -63.14
CA LEU A 8 49.07 -11.79 -63.39
C LEU A 8 47.94 -12.84 -63.20
N ASN A 9 47.15 -12.88 -62.12
CA ASN A 9 46.14 -11.91 -61.64
C ASN A 9 44.94 -11.79 -62.61
N GLN A 10 43.75 -12.21 -62.16
CA GLN A 10 42.37 -11.77 -62.51
C GLN A 10 41.36 -12.89 -62.17
N HIS A 11 40.59 -12.80 -61.08
CA HIS A 11 39.35 -12.01 -60.87
C HIS A 11 38.07 -12.68 -61.42
N ILE A 12 36.98 -12.45 -60.66
CA ILE A 12 35.55 -12.42 -61.04
C ILE A 12 34.70 -13.65 -60.62
N GLN A 13 34.16 -13.55 -59.40
CA GLN A 13 32.85 -14.04 -58.91
C GLN A 13 31.72 -13.59 -59.87
N PRO A 14 30.55 -14.25 -60.04
CA PRO A 14 29.62 -14.50 -58.92
C PRO A 14 28.64 -15.70 -59.09
N PHE A 15 28.03 -16.17 -58.00
CA PHE A 15 26.58 -16.37 -57.99
C PHE A 15 26.04 -16.49 -56.56
N GLN A 16 25.18 -15.54 -56.21
CA GLN A 16 24.40 -15.54 -55.00
C GLN A 16 23.34 -16.64 -55.05
N VAL A 17 23.16 -17.35 -53.93
CA VAL A 17 21.83 -17.76 -53.47
C VAL A 17 21.74 -17.52 -51.97
N HIS A 18 20.99 -16.49 -51.65
CA HIS A 18 20.42 -16.18 -50.35
C HIS A 18 19.51 -17.33 -49.88
N LEU A 19 19.56 -17.68 -48.59
CA LEU A 19 18.46 -18.08 -47.69
C LEU A 19 19.09 -18.78 -46.47
N ALA A 20 19.56 -18.02 -45.49
CA ALA A 20 18.78 -17.70 -44.30
C ALA A 20 18.38 -18.94 -43.47
N PHE A 21 19.33 -19.46 -42.68
CA PHE A 21 18.98 -20.06 -41.39
C PHE A 21 19.54 -19.15 -40.30
N PHE A 22 18.69 -18.18 -39.96
CA PHE A 22 18.80 -17.32 -38.80
C PHE A 22 18.94 -18.22 -37.58
N HIS A 23 20.17 -18.39 -37.08
CA HIS A 23 20.41 -19.07 -35.83
C HIS A 23 19.75 -18.21 -34.76
N GLN A 24 18.56 -18.63 -34.35
CA GLN A 24 17.78 -17.98 -33.31
C GLN A 24 18.52 -18.24 -32.00
N SER A 25 19.55 -17.43 -31.74
CA SER A 25 20.09 -17.23 -30.41
C SER A 25 18.97 -16.61 -29.58
N ILE A 26 18.14 -17.48 -28.99
CA ILE A 26 17.24 -17.12 -27.91
C ILE A 26 18.18 -16.69 -26.78
N THR A 27 18.44 -15.39 -26.71
CA THR A 27 18.86 -14.72 -25.50
C THR A 27 17.78 -15.03 -24.48
N MET A 28 18.02 -16.05 -23.66
CA MET A 28 17.25 -16.27 -22.44
C MET A 28 17.55 -15.08 -21.55
N ALA A 29 16.78 -14.01 -21.73
CA ALA A 29 16.63 -12.96 -20.75
C ALA A 29 16.24 -13.69 -19.46
N ARG A 30 17.22 -13.87 -18.57
CA ARG A 30 16.99 -14.30 -17.19
C ARG A 30 16.06 -13.27 -16.60
N GLN A 31 14.76 -13.53 -16.66
CA GLN A 31 13.77 -12.80 -15.91
C GLN A 31 14.11 -13.07 -14.45
N THR A 32 14.94 -12.20 -13.87
CA THR A 32 15.00 -12.10 -12.42
C THR A 32 13.62 -11.64 -12.03
N GLU A 33 12.83 -12.53 -11.42
CA GLU A 33 11.63 -12.11 -10.72
C GLU A 33 12.03 -10.89 -9.89
N VAL A 34 11.42 -9.74 -10.20
CA VAL A 34 11.63 -8.52 -9.43
C VAL A 34 10.85 -8.74 -8.13
N THR A 35 11.43 -9.53 -7.23
CA THR A 35 10.94 -9.65 -5.86
C THR A 35 11.12 -8.28 -5.24
N TYR A 36 10.02 -7.54 -5.11
CA TYR A 36 10.02 -6.26 -4.45
C TYR A 36 10.25 -6.50 -2.96
N HIS A 37 11.51 -6.62 -2.55
CA HIS A 37 11.88 -6.78 -1.16
C HIS A 37 11.57 -5.46 -0.45
N HIS A 38 10.40 -5.42 0.19
CA HIS A 38 10.08 -4.35 1.11
C HIS A 38 11.18 -4.28 2.15
N ILE A 39 11.89 -3.14 2.18
CA ILE A 39 12.90 -2.92 3.18
C ILE A 39 12.21 -2.73 4.52
N ASP A 40 12.49 -3.64 5.44
CA ASP A 40 11.93 -3.62 6.78
C ASP A 40 12.34 -2.35 7.54
N THR A 41 11.48 -1.91 8.45
CA THR A 41 11.72 -0.76 9.33
C THR A 41 13.08 -0.82 10.05
N PRO A 42 13.56 -1.97 10.58
CA PRO A 42 14.88 -2.05 11.19
C PRO A 42 16.02 -1.75 10.22
N ARG A 43 15.91 -2.16 8.95
CA ARG A 43 16.95 -1.92 7.94
C ARG A 43 16.98 -0.45 7.52
N LYS A 44 15.82 0.22 7.47
CA LYS A 44 15.74 1.68 7.27
C LYS A 44 16.41 2.45 8.42
N ALA A 45 16.09 2.08 9.66
CA ALA A 45 16.68 2.70 10.85
C ALA A 45 18.21 2.50 10.91
N ARG A 46 18.71 1.33 10.51
CA ARG A 46 20.17 1.06 10.40
C ARG A 46 20.86 2.03 9.44
N VAL A 47 20.28 2.26 8.25
CA VAL A 47 20.86 3.20 7.27
C VAL A 47 20.90 4.62 7.85
N LYS A 48 19.80 5.10 8.43
CA LYS A 48 19.76 6.45 9.01
C LYS A 48 20.73 6.60 10.18
N GLY A 49 20.80 5.61 11.07
CA GLY A 49 21.73 5.59 12.19
C GLY A 49 23.19 5.58 11.74
N ALA A 50 23.53 4.77 10.73
CA ALA A 50 24.88 4.70 10.18
C ALA A 50 25.30 6.03 9.52
N VAL A 51 24.41 6.67 8.77
CA VAL A 51 24.66 8.00 8.18
C VAL A 51 24.82 9.06 9.27
N ALA A 52 23.95 9.09 10.28
CA ALA A 52 24.06 10.04 11.39
C ALA A 52 25.39 9.86 12.16
N PHE A 53 25.79 8.61 12.40
CA PHE A 53 27.08 8.31 13.02
C PHE A 53 28.25 8.77 12.15
N ALA A 54 28.25 8.45 10.85
CA ALA A 54 29.32 8.86 9.95
C ALA A 54 29.44 10.39 9.81
N GLN A 55 28.30 11.10 9.79
CA GLN A 55 28.27 12.56 9.82
C GLN A 55 28.87 13.11 11.12
N ALA A 56 28.54 12.52 12.27
CA ALA A 56 29.13 12.92 13.55
C ALA A 56 30.65 12.67 13.60
N GLN A 57 31.12 11.54 13.04
CA GLN A 57 32.55 11.24 12.94
C GLN A 57 33.29 12.22 12.03
N LYS A 58 32.69 12.59 10.89
CA LYS A 58 33.22 13.62 9.99
C LYS A 58 33.35 14.97 10.70
N GLN A 59 32.35 15.37 11.48
CA GLN A 59 32.38 16.63 12.22
C GLN A 59 33.42 16.64 13.35
N ARG A 60 33.62 15.50 14.04
CA ARG A 60 34.53 15.41 15.19
C ARG A 60 36.00 15.22 14.79
N TYR A 61 36.25 14.39 13.79
CA TYR A 61 37.61 13.92 13.46
C TYR A 61 38.00 14.16 12.01
N GLY A 62 37.10 14.70 11.18
CA GLY A 62 37.40 14.97 9.77
C GLY A 62 37.40 13.74 8.88
N TYR A 63 36.89 12.59 9.33
CA TYR A 63 36.83 11.39 8.49
C TYR A 63 35.77 11.52 7.40
N ASP A 64 36.20 11.41 6.14
CA ASP A 64 35.29 11.30 5.02
C ASP A 64 34.69 9.90 4.93
N PHE A 65 33.46 9.84 4.39
CA PHE A 65 32.73 8.60 4.19
C PHE A 65 31.95 8.64 2.88
N SER A 66 31.76 7.48 2.29
CA SER A 66 30.94 7.30 1.10
C SER A 66 29.56 6.76 1.49
N TYR A 67 28.50 7.37 0.96
CA TYR A 67 27.14 6.84 1.10
C TYR A 67 27.01 5.43 0.51
N GLN A 68 27.78 5.13 -0.55
CA GLN A 68 27.76 3.81 -1.18
C GLN A 68 28.20 2.70 -0.22
N ASP A 69 29.25 2.96 0.58
CA ASP A 69 29.80 1.97 1.52
C ASP A 69 28.82 1.70 2.67
N ILE A 70 28.16 2.76 3.15
CA ILE A 70 27.11 2.66 4.17
C ILE A 70 25.93 1.83 3.64
N PHE A 71 25.49 2.08 2.41
CA PHE A 71 24.39 1.34 1.80
C PHE A 71 24.74 -0.13 1.56
N GLN A 72 25.96 -0.42 1.12
CA GLN A 72 26.47 -1.79 0.97
C GLN A 72 26.52 -2.52 2.32
N CYS A 73 27.06 -1.89 3.36
CA CYS A 73 27.09 -2.45 4.73
C CYS A 73 25.68 -2.73 5.28
N CYS A 74 24.70 -1.91 4.90
CA CYS A 74 23.29 -2.10 5.26
C CYS A 74 22.52 -3.02 4.30
N GLN A 75 23.17 -3.56 3.26
CA GLN A 75 22.55 -4.40 2.23
C GLN A 75 21.33 -3.72 1.56
N VAL A 76 21.52 -2.45 1.17
CA VAL A 76 20.52 -1.63 0.47
C VAL A 76 21.10 -1.14 -0.85
N SER A 77 20.30 -1.16 -1.92
CA SER A 77 20.70 -0.59 -3.20
C SER A 77 20.84 0.94 -3.11
N LYS A 78 21.69 1.52 -3.96
CA LYS A 78 21.96 2.98 -3.94
C LYS A 78 20.68 3.81 -4.02
N SER A 79 19.83 3.54 -5.01
CA SER A 79 18.56 4.26 -5.22
C SER A 79 17.69 4.20 -3.97
N ARG A 80 17.58 3.01 -3.37
CA ARG A 80 16.73 2.80 -2.21
C ARG A 80 17.31 3.42 -0.94
N GLY A 81 18.63 3.47 -0.79
CA GLY A 81 19.32 4.17 0.29
C GLY A 81 18.94 5.65 0.32
N TYR A 82 18.96 6.32 -0.83
CA TYR A 82 18.54 7.72 -0.93
C TYR A 82 17.05 7.92 -0.66
N GLU A 83 16.18 7.01 -1.10
CA GLU A 83 14.75 7.06 -0.76
C GLU A 83 14.52 6.98 0.75
N ILE A 84 15.27 6.12 1.45
CA ILE A 84 15.20 6.00 2.92
C ILE A 84 15.63 7.31 3.59
N LEU A 85 16.72 7.93 3.12
CA LEU A 85 17.19 9.20 3.68
C LEU A 85 16.21 10.35 3.43
N LYS A 86 15.50 10.35 2.29
CA LYS A 86 14.47 11.33 1.98
C LYS A 86 13.19 11.14 2.81
N SER A 87 12.90 9.91 3.25
CA SER A 87 11.71 9.63 4.05
C SER A 87 11.82 10.19 5.47
N SER A 88 10.83 10.97 5.89
CA SER A 88 10.77 11.57 7.24
C SER A 88 10.58 10.51 8.34
N THR A 89 9.96 9.38 8.01
CA THR A 89 9.59 8.31 8.95
C THR A 89 10.25 6.98 8.59
N ASP A 90 10.67 6.22 9.60
CA ASP A 90 11.18 4.86 9.45
C ASP A 90 10.05 3.82 9.32
N ARG A 91 8.86 4.17 9.83
CA ARG A 91 7.67 3.33 9.76
C ARG A 91 6.86 3.66 8.52
N THR A 92 6.42 2.60 7.83
CA THR A 92 5.36 2.72 6.83
C THR A 92 4.06 2.99 7.59
N PHE A 93 3.60 4.24 7.65
CA PHE A 93 2.28 4.54 8.17
C PHE A 93 1.25 4.09 7.14
N HIS A 94 0.37 3.17 7.51
CA HIS A 94 -0.64 2.68 6.59
C HIS A 94 -1.78 3.68 6.39
N ASN A 95 -2.03 4.60 7.33
CA ASN A 95 -3.19 5.49 7.29
C ASN A 95 -2.85 6.91 7.80
N GLU A 96 -2.07 7.69 7.04
CA GLU A 96 -1.95 9.15 7.31
C GLU A 96 -3.22 9.91 6.83
N PHE A 97 -3.96 9.31 5.91
CA PHE A 97 -5.19 9.86 5.34
C PHE A 97 -6.43 9.19 5.93
N GLU A 98 -7.54 9.93 5.95
CA GLU A 98 -8.84 9.36 6.28
C GLU A 98 -9.19 8.27 5.26
N GLU A 99 -9.38 7.04 5.76
CA GLU A 99 -9.63 5.87 4.94
C GLU A 99 -10.97 6.02 4.19
N THR A 100 -10.89 6.27 2.87
CA THR A 100 -12.06 6.44 2.01
C THR A 100 -12.55 5.11 1.42
N ARG A 101 -11.81 4.01 1.61
CA ARG A 101 -12.22 2.70 1.12
C ARG A 101 -13.41 2.18 1.92
N GLY A 102 -14.48 1.80 1.21
CA GLY A 102 -15.64 1.12 1.77
C GLY A 102 -16.97 1.67 1.28
N ARG A 103 -18.04 0.89 1.50
CA ARG A 103 -19.41 1.35 1.23
C ARG A 103 -19.80 2.39 2.28
N LYS A 104 -20.28 3.55 1.85
CA LYS A 104 -20.83 4.58 2.75
C LYS A 104 -21.92 3.96 3.63
N LYS A 105 -21.89 4.29 4.92
CA LYS A 105 -22.90 3.85 5.89
C LYS A 105 -24.27 4.40 5.46
N LEU A 106 -25.31 3.57 5.57
CA LEU A 106 -26.69 3.97 5.25
C LEU A 106 -27.32 4.88 6.33
N LEU A 107 -26.85 4.73 7.57
CA LEU A 107 -27.16 5.60 8.70
C LEU A 107 -25.94 6.47 8.97
N THR A 108 -26.14 7.77 9.00
CA THR A 108 -25.10 8.71 9.43
C THR A 108 -25.00 8.73 10.95
N ASP A 109 -23.98 9.37 11.51
CA ASP A 109 -23.87 9.46 12.97
C ASP A 109 -24.97 10.36 13.56
N GLU A 110 -25.47 11.36 12.82
CA GLU A 110 -26.61 12.19 13.23
C GLU A 110 -27.92 11.39 13.28
N ASP A 111 -28.12 10.47 12.34
CA ASP A 111 -29.26 9.55 12.35
C ASP A 111 -29.23 8.66 13.60
N ILE A 112 -28.03 8.18 13.97
CA ILE A 112 -27.82 7.38 15.17
C ILE A 112 -28.13 8.19 16.43
N ASP A 113 -27.75 9.47 16.48
CA ASP A 113 -28.06 10.36 17.60
C ASP A 113 -29.56 10.68 17.73
N LYS A 114 -30.28 10.83 16.61
CA LYS A 114 -31.75 10.95 16.63
C LYS A 114 -32.41 9.70 17.21
N LEU A 115 -31.96 8.52 16.78
CA LEU A 115 -32.45 7.24 17.31
C LEU A 115 -32.13 7.10 18.80
N LYS A 116 -30.96 7.57 19.25
CA LYS A 116 -30.59 7.64 20.66
C LYS A 116 -31.56 8.52 21.44
N LYS A 117 -31.78 9.76 21.00
CA LYS A 117 -32.72 10.69 21.67
C LYS A 117 -34.11 10.08 21.82
N LEU A 118 -34.58 9.37 20.80
CA LEU A 118 -35.85 8.68 20.85
C LEU A 118 -35.86 7.53 21.87
N ILE A 119 -34.85 6.67 21.86
CA ILE A 119 -34.75 5.53 22.80
C ILE A 119 -34.71 6.01 24.26
N TRP A 120 -34.03 7.13 24.52
CA TRP A 120 -33.90 7.72 25.86
C TRP A 120 -35.06 8.66 26.24
N SER A 121 -36.00 8.90 25.32
CA SER A 121 -37.19 9.70 25.64
C SER A 121 -38.21 8.86 26.42
N GLU A 122 -38.86 9.47 27.42
CA GLU A 122 -39.86 8.83 28.29
C GLU A 122 -41.04 8.20 27.51
N ASN A 123 -41.26 8.63 26.27
CA ASN A 123 -42.31 8.11 25.39
C ASN A 123 -41.96 6.80 24.67
N PHE A 124 -40.73 6.29 24.80
CA PHE A 124 -40.31 5.05 24.15
C PHE A 124 -40.75 3.80 24.92
N GLU A 125 -40.73 3.84 26.26
CA GLU A 125 -41.11 2.69 27.10
C GLU A 125 -42.58 2.28 26.92
N ALA A 126 -43.45 3.24 26.63
CA ALA A 126 -44.87 3.00 26.34
C ALA A 126 -45.13 2.46 24.92
N ARG A 127 -44.17 2.61 23.99
CA ARG A 127 -44.32 2.20 22.58
C ARG A 127 -43.41 1.02 22.29
N GLN A 128 -43.96 -0.19 22.16
CA GLN A 128 -43.22 -1.39 21.77
C GLN A 128 -42.78 -1.35 20.28
N LEU A 129 -41.98 -0.37 19.88
CA LEU A 129 -41.57 -0.17 18.50
C LEU A 129 -40.64 -1.29 18.03
N THR A 130 -40.85 -1.73 16.80
CA THR A 130 -39.91 -2.60 16.08
C THR A 130 -38.79 -1.77 15.46
N TRP A 131 -37.64 -2.39 15.16
CA TRP A 131 -36.49 -1.67 14.58
C TRP A 131 -36.79 -0.85 13.31
N PRO A 132 -37.61 -1.33 12.35
CA PRO A 132 -38.00 -0.52 11.20
C PRO A 132 -38.90 0.67 11.57
N GLN A 133 -39.75 0.52 12.60
CA GLN A 133 -40.64 1.59 13.08
C GLN A 133 -39.89 2.65 13.89
N LEU A 134 -38.66 2.36 14.34
CA LEU A 134 -37.80 3.30 15.07
C LEU A 134 -37.37 4.48 14.18
N LEU A 135 -37.12 4.22 12.90
CA LEU A 135 -36.65 5.23 11.93
C LEU A 135 -37.68 6.35 11.71
N PRO A 136 -38.94 6.07 11.30
CA PRO A 136 -39.93 7.12 11.13
C PRO A 136 -40.27 7.79 12.46
N ALA A 137 -40.28 7.06 13.58
CA ALA A 137 -40.51 7.65 14.89
C ALA A 137 -39.42 8.67 15.28
N ALA A 138 -38.18 8.48 14.82
CA ALA A 138 -37.06 9.40 15.03
C ALA A 138 -36.97 10.50 13.96
N GLY A 139 -37.95 10.60 13.05
CA GLY A 139 -37.94 11.55 11.93
C GLY A 139 -36.90 11.23 10.86
N ILE A 140 -36.64 9.93 10.61
CA ILE A 140 -35.71 9.45 9.59
C ILE A 140 -36.49 8.73 8.49
N ASP A 141 -36.70 9.42 7.37
CA ASP A 141 -37.40 8.90 6.20
C ASP A 141 -36.46 8.10 5.28
N LYS A 142 -35.81 7.07 5.83
CA LYS A 142 -34.94 6.17 5.07
C LYS A 142 -35.48 4.74 5.13
N GLN A 143 -35.66 4.12 3.97
CA GLN A 143 -36.03 2.70 3.89
C GLN A 143 -34.79 1.83 4.11
N ILE A 144 -34.58 1.41 5.35
CA ILE A 144 -33.40 0.63 5.75
C ILE A 144 -33.85 -0.70 6.35
N SER A 145 -33.15 -1.78 5.97
CA SER A 145 -33.45 -3.11 6.50
C SER A 145 -33.29 -3.17 8.03
N ARG A 146 -34.13 -3.97 8.69
CA ARG A 146 -34.02 -4.29 10.13
C ARG A 146 -32.60 -4.71 10.52
N ALA A 147 -31.95 -5.52 9.69
CA ALA A 147 -30.61 -6.02 9.96
C ALA A 147 -29.57 -4.89 9.96
N THR A 148 -29.68 -3.92 9.06
CA THR A 148 -28.81 -2.75 9.01
C THR A 148 -28.98 -1.87 10.25
N VAL A 149 -30.23 -1.56 10.64
CA VAL A 149 -30.51 -0.77 11.86
C VAL A 149 -29.94 -1.47 13.10
N ARG A 150 -30.21 -2.77 13.24
CA ARG A 150 -29.69 -3.58 14.35
C ARG A 150 -28.16 -3.59 14.40
N ARG A 151 -27.48 -3.74 13.25
CA ARG A 151 -26.01 -3.72 13.20
C ARG A 151 -25.46 -2.34 13.57
N ALA A 152 -26.03 -1.28 13.01
CA ALA A 152 -25.60 0.09 13.27
C ALA A 152 -25.69 0.45 14.76
N LEU A 153 -26.82 0.16 15.41
CA LEU A 153 -27.02 0.41 16.84
C LEU A 153 -26.21 -0.59 17.70
N GLY A 154 -26.04 -1.83 17.22
CA GLY A 154 -25.23 -2.86 17.87
C GLY A 154 -23.74 -2.51 17.94
N THR A 155 -23.18 -1.85 16.91
CA THR A 155 -21.81 -1.31 16.92
C THR A 155 -21.62 -0.25 18.01
N ARG A 156 -22.69 0.45 18.40
CA ARG A 156 -22.70 1.41 19.52
C ARG A 156 -23.11 0.76 20.84
N HIS A 157 -23.12 -0.58 20.91
CA HIS A 157 -23.50 -1.39 22.08
C HIS A 157 -24.96 -1.22 22.56
N TRP A 158 -25.85 -0.77 21.68
CA TRP A 158 -27.27 -0.67 22.00
C TRP A 158 -28.00 -1.95 21.57
N ARG A 159 -28.71 -2.58 22.51
CA ARG A 159 -29.45 -3.82 22.27
C ARG A 159 -30.86 -3.71 22.80
N LYS A 160 -31.82 -4.26 22.05
CA LYS A 160 -33.18 -4.50 22.56
C LYS A 160 -33.10 -5.62 23.59
N CYS A 161 -33.48 -5.33 24.83
CA CYS A 161 -33.65 -6.33 25.87
C CYS A 161 -34.76 -7.30 25.43
N VAL A 162 -34.49 -8.60 25.50
CA VAL A 162 -35.46 -9.65 25.10
C VAL A 162 -36.64 -9.70 26.09
N ALA A 163 -36.40 -9.38 27.36
CA ALA A 163 -37.43 -9.39 28.41
C ALA A 163 -38.30 -8.12 28.41
N CYS A 164 -37.68 -6.95 28.25
CA CYS A 164 -38.41 -5.67 28.36
C CYS A 164 -38.91 -5.13 27.02
N LEU A 165 -38.44 -5.67 25.89
CA LEU A 165 -38.63 -5.09 24.55
C LEU A 165 -38.18 -3.62 24.44
N VAL A 166 -37.38 -3.12 25.38
CA VAL A 166 -36.79 -1.78 25.41
C VAL A 166 -35.32 -1.85 24.99
N ALA A 167 -34.83 -0.84 24.29
CA ALA A 167 -33.42 -0.74 23.91
C ALA A 167 -32.62 -0.14 25.08
N HIS A 168 -31.65 -0.90 25.60
CA HIS A 168 -30.74 -0.43 26.64
C HIS A 168 -29.31 -0.34 26.11
N GLN A 169 -28.56 0.62 26.64
CA GLN A 169 -27.11 0.69 26.48
C GLN A 169 -26.49 -0.24 27.52
N ARG A 170 -25.72 -1.24 27.05
CA ARG A 170 -24.93 -2.07 27.96
C ARG A 170 -23.73 -1.25 28.44
N ILE A 171 -23.58 -1.10 29.75
CA ILE A 171 -22.33 -0.66 30.40
C ILE A 171 -21.30 -1.77 30.21
#